data_AF-A0A6I9Q743-F1
#
_entry.id   AF-A0A6I9Q743-F1
#
_cell.length_a   1.000
_cell.length_b   1.000
_cell.length_c   1.000
_cell.angle_alpha   90.00
_cell.angle_beta   90.00
_cell.angle_gamma   90.00
#
_symmetry.space_group_name_H-M   'P 1'
#
loop_
_entity.id
_entity.type
_entity.pdbx_description
1 polymer ?
#
loop_
_entity_poly.entity_id
_entity_poly.type
_entity_poly.pdbx_seq_one_letter_code
_entity_poly.pdbx_strand_id
1 'polypeptide(L)'
;MVLNRNALNYFAEIEQLAFDPSNMPPGIEASPDKMLQGRLFSYPDTHRHRLGANYLQLPVNCPFRTRVTNYQRDGPMCMFDNQGLCVCVCGALEIIHSPSISEGSGVGEVYMGSV
;
A
#
# COMPACT_ATOMS: atom_id res chain seq x y z
N MET A 1 23.21 -11.28 10.57
CA MET A 1 22.44 -11.64 9.36
C MET A 1 23.18 -12.76 8.65
N VAL A 2 22.47 -13.77 8.11
CA VAL A 2 23.07 -14.91 7.36
C VAL A 2 22.26 -15.15 6.09
N LEU A 3 22.94 -15.27 4.94
CA LEU A 3 22.33 -15.49 3.61
C LEU A 3 22.48 -16.96 3.22
N ASN A 4 21.37 -17.72 3.19
CA ASN A 4 21.37 -19.19 3.02
C ASN A 4 20.68 -19.69 1.74
N ARG A 5 20.17 -18.79 0.89
CA ARG A 5 19.43 -19.17 -0.32
C ARG A 5 19.74 -18.22 -1.48
N ASN A 6 19.87 -18.78 -2.68
CA ASN A 6 19.98 -18.02 -3.92
C ASN A 6 18.59 -17.75 -4.50
N ALA A 7 18.50 -16.73 -5.36
CA ALA A 7 17.29 -16.40 -6.09
C ALA A 7 16.91 -17.51 -7.07
N LEU A 8 15.61 -17.79 -7.22
CA LEU A 8 15.09 -18.76 -8.21
C LEU A 8 14.97 -18.11 -9.59
N ASN A 9 14.59 -16.83 -9.62
CA ASN A 9 14.50 -16.04 -10.83
C ASN A 9 15.23 -14.71 -10.61
N TYR A 10 16.35 -14.55 -11.30
CA TYR A 10 17.20 -13.37 -11.16
C TYR A 10 16.48 -12.07 -11.54
N PHE A 11 15.69 -12.06 -12.62
CA PHE A 11 15.01 -10.84 -13.05
C PHE A 11 13.86 -10.45 -12.10
N ALA A 12 13.03 -11.42 -11.72
CA ALA A 12 11.86 -11.16 -10.88
C ALA A 12 12.23 -10.82 -9.42
N GLU A 13 13.32 -11.39 -8.90
CA GLU A 13 13.72 -11.20 -7.50
C GLU A 13 14.86 -10.18 -7.35
N ILE A 14 15.89 -10.23 -8.20
CA ILE A 14 17.08 -9.38 -8.05
C ILE A 14 16.98 -8.08 -8.86
N GLU A 15 16.54 -8.12 -10.11
CA GLU A 15 16.48 -6.90 -10.91
C GLU A 15 15.31 -5.99 -10.50
N GLN A 16 14.19 -6.56 -10.04
CA GLN A 16 13.00 -5.79 -9.68
C GLN A 16 12.94 -5.34 -8.21
N LEU A 17 13.90 -5.72 -7.38
CA LEU A 17 13.95 -5.27 -5.99
C LEU A 17 14.11 -3.74 -5.91
N ALA A 18 13.42 -3.14 -4.94
CA ALA A 18 13.35 -1.69 -4.78
C ALA A 18 13.60 -1.32 -3.32
N PHE A 19 14.84 -0.92 -2.98
CA PHE A 19 15.21 -0.49 -1.64
C PHE A 19 15.10 1.02 -1.49
N ASP A 20 14.41 1.48 -0.45
CA ASP A 20 14.19 2.90 -0.19
C ASP A 20 14.42 3.21 1.31
N PRO A 21 15.30 4.17 1.66
CA PRO A 21 15.47 4.63 3.04
C PRO A 21 14.21 5.27 3.64
N SER A 22 13.24 5.69 2.82
CA SER A 22 11.95 6.24 3.26
C SER A 22 11.05 5.18 3.90
N ASN A 23 11.28 3.89 3.62
CA ASN A 23 10.52 2.78 4.20
C ASN A 23 10.99 2.44 5.63
N MET A 24 10.81 3.39 6.55
CA MET A 24 11.15 3.22 7.96
C MET A 24 9.98 2.61 8.75
N PRO A 25 10.22 1.62 9.60
CA PRO A 25 9.20 1.13 10.53
C PRO A 25 8.92 2.17 11.63
N PRO A 26 7.75 2.11 12.28
CA PRO A 26 7.42 2.99 13.39
C PRO A 26 8.50 2.98 14.49
N GLY A 27 8.89 4.17 14.96
CA GLY A 27 9.93 4.35 15.97
C GLY A 27 11.33 4.64 15.44
N ILE A 28 11.53 4.64 14.12
CA ILE A 28 12.76 5.12 13.46
C ILE A 28 12.43 6.38 12.68
N GLU A 29 13.23 7.43 12.85
CA GLU A 29 13.03 8.72 12.20
C GLU A 29 14.30 9.18 11.49
N ALA A 30 14.13 9.94 10.42
CA ALA A 30 15.25 10.48 9.67
C ALA A 30 15.89 11.65 10.42
N SER A 31 17.22 11.59 10.56
CA SER A 31 18.02 12.72 11.04
C SER A 31 17.96 13.90 10.04
N PRO A 32 18.10 15.15 10.48
CA PRO A 32 18.19 16.33 9.61
C PRO A 32 19.54 16.43 8.85
N ASP A 33 20.06 15.30 8.35
CA ASP A 33 21.20 15.25 7.46
C ASP A 33 20.75 15.62 6.04
N LYS A 34 21.41 16.63 5.44
CA LYS A 34 21.10 17.14 4.09
C LYS A 34 21.22 16.06 3.02
N MET A 35 22.19 15.15 3.15
CA MET A 35 22.37 14.04 2.21
C MET A 35 21.28 12.99 2.39
N LEU A 36 20.90 12.70 3.64
CA LEU A 36 19.81 11.75 3.91
C LEU A 36 18.48 12.28 3.38
N GLN A 37 18.18 13.56 3.60
CA GLN A 37 16.97 14.21 3.11
C GLN A 37 16.84 14.14 1.59
N GLY A 38 17.93 14.36 0.85
CA GLY A 38 17.93 14.19 -0.61
C GLY A 38 17.67 12.74 -1.04
N ARG A 39 18.17 11.76 -0.28
CA ARG A 39 17.95 10.33 -0.57
C ARG A 39 16.50 9.92 -0.35
N LEU A 40 15.84 10.42 0.69
CA LEU A 40 14.42 10.11 0.94
C LEU A 40 13.51 10.44 -0.24
N PHE A 41 13.87 11.44 -1.05
CA PHE A 41 13.15 11.78 -2.28
C PHE A 41 13.62 10.96 -3.49
N SER A 42 14.93 10.74 -3.62
CA SER A 42 15.52 10.17 -4.84
C SER A 42 15.14 8.71 -5.09
N TYR A 43 15.19 7.84 -4.08
CA TYR A 43 14.87 6.42 -4.25
C TYR A 43 13.44 6.15 -4.73
N PRO A 44 12.38 6.70 -4.10
CA PRO A 44 11.02 6.42 -4.55
C PRO A 44 10.75 6.98 -5.94
N ASP A 45 11.38 8.08 -6.32
CA ASP A 45 11.27 8.65 -7.67
C ASP A 45 11.88 7.72 -8.73
N THR A 46 13.12 7.27 -8.51
CA THR A 46 13.78 6.34 -9.44
C THR A 46 13.03 5.02 -9.61
N HIS A 47 12.37 4.51 -8.56
CA HIS A 47 11.55 3.31 -8.65
C HIS A 47 10.33 3.49 -9.56
N ARG A 48 9.65 4.66 -9.49
CA ARG A 48 8.53 4.95 -10.38
C ARG A 48 8.97 5.02 -11.84
N HIS A 49 10.15 5.58 -12.10
CA HIS A 49 10.71 5.62 -13.45
C HIS A 49 11.09 4.22 -13.97
N ARG A 50 11.70 3.39 -13.11
CA ARG A 50 12.25 2.09 -13.51
C ARG A 50 11.22 0.96 -13.59
N LEU A 51 10.29 0.90 -12.64
CA LEU A 51 9.35 -0.22 -12.47
C LEU A 51 7.88 0.19 -12.67
N GLY A 52 7.59 1.49 -12.70
CA GLY A 52 6.24 2.04 -12.84
C GLY A 52 5.60 2.42 -11.50
N ALA A 53 4.37 2.93 -11.57
CA ALA A 53 3.67 3.50 -10.41
C ALA A 53 3.38 2.47 -9.30
N ASN A 54 3.06 1.23 -9.68
CA ASN A 54 2.61 0.17 -8.77
C ASN A 54 3.73 -0.84 -8.40
N TYR A 55 4.98 -0.41 -8.36
CA TYR A 55 6.13 -1.28 -8.07
C TYR A 55 6.10 -1.97 -6.69
N LEU A 56 5.32 -1.44 -5.74
CA LEU A 56 5.09 -2.02 -4.42
C LEU A 56 4.19 -3.28 -4.44
N GLN A 57 3.47 -3.51 -5.55
CA GLN A 57 2.63 -4.70 -5.73
C GLN A 57 3.43 -5.90 -6.26
N LEU A 58 4.70 -5.71 -6.64
CA LEU A 58 5.56 -6.80 -7.09
C LEU A 58 5.86 -7.76 -5.93
N PRO A 59 5.81 -9.09 -6.14
CA PRO A 59 5.96 -10.07 -5.05
C PRO A 59 7.20 -9.89 -4.17
N VAL A 60 8.31 -9.40 -4.74
CA VAL A 60 9.57 -9.16 -4.01
C VAL A 60 9.54 -7.89 -3.15
N ASN A 61 8.74 -6.88 -3.52
CA ASN A 61 8.62 -5.60 -2.84
C ASN A 61 7.39 -5.51 -1.93
N CYS A 62 6.47 -6.48 -2.03
CA CYS A 62 5.29 -6.57 -1.19
C CYS A 62 5.67 -6.60 0.29
N PRO A 63 4.95 -5.86 1.15
CA PRO A 63 5.28 -5.81 2.56
C PRO A 63 5.01 -7.16 3.21
N PHE A 64 5.98 -7.64 3.99
CA PHE A 64 5.89 -8.94 4.64
C PHE A 64 4.97 -8.87 5.86
N ARG A 65 3.93 -9.71 5.89
CA ARG A 65 3.03 -9.92 7.05
C ARG A 65 2.16 -8.71 7.43
N THR A 66 1.87 -7.80 6.51
CA THR A 66 0.89 -6.72 6.73
C THR A 66 -0.04 -6.56 5.54
N ARG A 67 -1.30 -6.21 5.81
CA ARG A 67 -2.27 -5.86 4.78
C ARG A 67 -2.18 -4.36 4.55
N VAL A 68 -1.85 -3.95 3.32
CA VAL A 68 -1.88 -2.55 2.94
C VAL A 68 -3.34 -2.11 2.85
N THR A 69 -3.69 -1.06 3.59
CA THR A 69 -4.99 -0.39 3.52
C THR A 69 -4.73 1.09 3.30
N ASN A 70 -4.77 1.50 2.03
CA ASN A 70 -4.61 2.90 1.66
C ASN A 70 -5.64 3.30 0.60
N TYR A 71 -5.72 4.60 0.33
CA TYR A 71 -6.63 5.17 -0.67
C TYR A 71 -5.97 5.33 -2.05
N GLN A 72 -4.77 4.77 -2.27
CA GLN A 72 -4.15 4.81 -3.59
C GLN A 72 -4.86 3.82 -4.51
N ARG A 73 -5.22 4.29 -5.69
CA ARG A 73 -6.01 3.57 -6.68
C ARG A 73 -5.41 3.76 -8.06
N ASP A 74 -5.62 2.76 -8.90
CA ASP A 74 -5.27 2.76 -10.31
C ASP A 74 -3.76 2.99 -10.58
N GLY A 75 -3.45 3.28 -11.84
CA GLY A 75 -2.10 3.39 -12.36
C GLY A 75 -1.70 2.19 -13.24
N PRO A 76 -0.62 2.33 -14.03
CA PRO A 76 -0.15 1.25 -14.87
C PRO A 76 0.21 0.00 -14.04
N MET A 77 -0.12 -1.18 -14.56
CA MET A 77 0.14 -2.48 -13.95
C MET A 77 -0.47 -2.65 -12.55
N CYS A 78 -1.71 -2.19 -12.32
CA CYS A 78 -2.48 -2.61 -11.15
C CYS A 78 -2.76 -4.11 -11.20
N MET A 79 -2.23 -4.88 -10.25
CA MET A 79 -2.47 -6.32 -10.16
C MET A 79 -3.64 -6.69 -9.26
N PHE A 80 -4.03 -5.82 -8.34
CA PHE A 80 -5.13 -6.07 -7.39
C PHE A 80 -6.38 -5.26 -7.74
N ASP A 81 -7.55 -5.73 -7.28
CA ASP A 81 -8.86 -5.08 -7.44
C ASP A 81 -9.01 -3.80 -6.60
N ASN A 82 -7.98 -2.94 -6.60
CA ASN A 82 -8.02 -1.62 -6.00
C ASN A 82 -8.46 -1.66 -4.52
N GLN A 83 -8.09 -2.70 -3.76
CA GLN A 83 -8.39 -2.86 -2.33
C GLN A 83 -9.89 -2.78 -1.95
N GLY A 84 -10.83 -2.92 -2.90
CA GLY A 84 -12.29 -2.93 -2.63
C GLY A 84 -12.96 -1.55 -2.53
N LEU A 85 -14.21 -1.53 -2.03
CA LEU A 85 -15.19 -0.45 -2.26
C LEU A 85 -15.16 0.76 -1.30
N CYS A 86 -14.25 0.85 -0.32
CA CYS A 86 -14.23 2.01 0.58
C CYS A 86 -13.06 2.97 0.26
N VAL A 87 -13.37 4.01 -0.51
CA VAL A 87 -12.52 5.20 -0.70
C VAL A 87 -13.36 6.44 -0.50
N CYS A 88 -13.78 6.67 0.74
CA CYS A 88 -14.19 7.99 1.20
C CYS A 88 -13.67 8.15 2.62
N VAL A 89 -12.81 9.14 2.84
CA VAL A 89 -12.61 9.68 4.18
C VAL A 89 -13.83 10.54 4.47
N CYS A 90 -14.92 9.92 4.91
CA CYS A 90 -15.93 10.62 5.68
C CYS A 90 -15.93 9.96 7.06
N GLY A 91 -15.66 10.75 8.09
CA GLY A 91 -15.83 10.30 9.46
C GLY A 91 -17.25 9.79 9.69
N ALA A 92 -17.36 8.86 10.65
CA ALA A 92 -18.57 8.17 11.09
C ALA A 92 -19.07 7.07 10.16
N LEU A 93 -18.65 5.83 10.43
CA LEU A 93 -19.55 4.83 11.01
C LEU A 93 -18.74 3.61 11.45
N GLU A 94 -18.73 3.32 12.75
CA GLU A 94 -18.41 1.99 13.25
C GLU A 94 -19.40 1.00 12.61
N ILE A 95 -18.92 0.04 11.81
CA ILE A 95 -19.68 -1.17 11.51
C ILE A 95 -18.80 -2.38 11.86
N ILE A 96 -18.87 -2.70 13.14
CA ILE A 96 -19.15 -4.02 13.73
C ILE A 96 -19.32 -5.15 12.68
N HIS A 97 -18.51 -6.20 12.80
CA HIS A 97 -18.76 -7.61 12.43
C HIS A 97 -19.42 -7.95 11.07
N SER A 98 -18.69 -8.76 10.30
CA SER A 98 -19.09 -9.85 9.35
C SER A 98 -20.48 -10.50 9.55
N PRO A 99 -21.06 -11.30 8.61
CA PRO A 99 -20.67 -11.76 7.25
C PRO A 99 -21.83 -11.61 6.21
N SER A 100 -21.62 -12.11 4.97
CA SER A 100 -22.60 -12.55 3.94
C SER A 100 -24.10 -12.29 4.12
N ILE A 101 -24.82 -11.85 3.06
CA ILE A 101 -26.01 -12.50 2.43
C ILE A 101 -26.70 -11.51 1.45
N SER A 102 -27.28 -12.13 0.42
CA SER A 102 -28.03 -11.69 -0.75
C SER A 102 -29.22 -10.73 -0.54
N GLU A 103 -29.53 -10.02 -1.65
CA GLU A 103 -30.85 -9.61 -2.18
C GLU A 103 -31.92 -9.03 -1.22
N GLY A 104 -32.47 -7.87 -1.60
CA GLY A 104 -33.85 -7.52 -1.22
C GLY A 104 -34.17 -6.04 -1.06
N SER A 105 -34.98 -5.55 -2.00
CA SER A 105 -35.87 -4.37 -1.94
C SER A 105 -36.32 -3.93 -0.54
N GLY A 106 -36.27 -2.63 -0.24
CA GLY A 106 -36.95 -2.06 0.92
C GLY A 106 -36.62 -0.60 1.20
N VAL A 107 -37.53 0.30 0.82
CA VAL A 107 -37.58 1.70 1.23
C VAL A 107 -37.63 1.85 2.75
N GLY A 108 -36.78 2.69 3.32
CA GLY A 108 -36.77 3.00 4.76
C GLY A 108 -36.16 4.37 5.02
N GLU A 109 -37.01 5.31 5.46
CA GLU A 109 -36.73 6.72 5.71
C GLU A 109 -35.60 6.93 6.74
N VAL A 110 -34.71 7.89 6.47
CA VAL A 110 -33.67 8.33 7.41
C VAL A 110 -34.12 9.64 8.05
N TYR A 111 -34.42 9.59 9.35
CA TYR A 111 -34.63 10.77 10.19
C TYR A 111 -33.28 11.50 10.39
N MET A 112 -33.24 12.79 10.02
CA MET A 112 -32.10 13.68 10.27
C MET A 112 -32.09 14.12 11.73
N GLY A 113 -31.11 13.66 12.49
CA GLY A 113 -30.76 14.18 13.81
C GLY A 113 -29.37 14.81 13.76
N SER A 114 -29.32 16.14 13.75
CA SER A 114 -28.12 16.95 13.92
C SER A 114 -27.61 16.87 15.37
N VAL A 115 -26.32 16.58 15.57
CA VAL A 115 -25.26 17.39 16.23
C VAL A 115 -23.95 16.63 16.11
#